data_AF-A0A1D9P6D0-F1
#
_entry.id   AF-A0A1D9P6D0-F1
#
_cell.length_a   1.000
_cell.length_b   1.000
_cell.length_c   1.000
_cell.angle_alpha   90.00
_cell.angle_beta   90.00
_cell.angle_gamma   90.00
#
_symmetry.space_group_name_H-M   'P 1'
#
loop_
_entity.id
_entity.type
_entity.pdbx_description
1 polymer ?
#
loop_
_entity_poly.entity_id
_entity_poly.type
_entity_poly.pdbx_seq_one_letter_code
_entity_poly.pdbx_strand_id
1 'polypeptide(L)'
;MAKNKLSRNFKAKPDKDMWATICPPMEYRVITGEKAYELGIVPAGMTGVNSVAIGASGSTADTIMYFANYFRIDKTEIDQEPYIELYESGLTQSSIYGILHHADFSGRTETLDNSQLLKIAASGSTTDIQFTAKPDKNEGTLNELRSQNKIFGFDYAYGQGMKKKDDK
;
A
#
# COMPACT_ATOMS: atom_id res chain seq x y z
N MET A 1 -11.22 15.00 -0.83
CA MET A 1 -11.45 14.61 0.57
C MET A 1 -10.45 13.52 0.90
N ALA A 2 -9.69 13.63 1.99
CA ALA A 2 -8.69 12.61 2.34
C ALA A 2 -9.40 11.29 2.72
N LYS A 3 -8.98 10.19 2.10
CA LYS A 3 -9.49 8.85 2.43
C LYS A 3 -8.88 8.42 3.74
N ASN A 4 -9.63 8.45 4.83
CA ASN A 4 -9.17 7.99 6.14
C ASN A 4 -10.10 6.92 6.71
N LYS A 5 -10.83 6.23 5.82
CA LYS A 5 -11.81 5.20 6.14
C LYS A 5 -11.15 3.84 5.94
N LEU A 6 -10.89 3.13 7.03
CA LEU A 6 -10.22 1.83 7.03
C LEU A 6 -11.23 0.72 7.35
N SER A 7 -11.18 -0.38 6.62
CA SER A 7 -11.87 -1.62 6.97
C SER A 7 -10.88 -2.69 7.39
N ARG A 8 -11.03 -3.20 8.62
CA ARG A 8 -10.15 -4.24 9.20
C ARG A 8 -10.66 -5.67 8.98
N ASN A 9 -11.71 -5.86 8.18
CA ASN A 9 -12.35 -7.17 8.00
C ASN A 9 -11.49 -8.18 7.22
N PHE A 10 -10.35 -7.73 6.69
CA PHE A 10 -9.40 -8.56 5.98
C PHE A 10 -7.98 -8.25 6.45
N LYS A 11 -7.23 -9.30 6.76
CA LYS A 11 -5.78 -9.27 6.97
C LYS A 11 -5.15 -10.25 5.98
N ALA A 12 -4.14 -9.79 5.26
CA ALA A 12 -3.40 -10.65 4.34
C ALA A 12 -2.64 -11.71 5.13
N LYS A 13 -2.39 -12.86 4.48
CA LYS A 13 -1.61 -13.95 5.09
C LYS A 13 -0.12 -13.66 5.27
N PRO A 14 0.56 -12.92 4.38
CA PRO A 14 1.99 -12.66 4.54
C PRO A 14 2.28 -11.91 5.83
N ASP A 15 3.30 -12.36 6.56
CA ASP A 15 3.90 -11.60 7.65
C ASP A 15 4.92 -10.59 7.11
N LYS A 16 5.57 -9.85 8.01
CA LYS A 16 6.57 -8.83 7.67
C LYS A 16 7.69 -9.35 6.76
N ASP A 17 8.23 -10.53 7.07
CA ASP A 17 9.39 -11.07 6.35
C ASP A 17 8.99 -11.61 4.98
N MET A 18 7.80 -12.22 4.90
CA MET A 18 7.21 -12.64 3.64
C MET A 18 6.87 -11.43 2.76
N TRP A 19 6.31 -10.36 3.33
CA TRP A 19 6.09 -9.10 2.63
C TRP A 19 7.39 -8.52 2.07
N ALA A 20 8.46 -8.47 2.87
CA ALA A 20 9.78 -8.01 2.43
C ALA A 20 10.36 -8.87 1.30
N THR A 21 10.09 -10.17 1.31
CA THR A 21 10.49 -11.10 0.23
C THR A 21 9.67 -10.88 -1.04
N ILE A 22 8.36 -10.63 -0.91
CA ILE A 22 7.47 -10.38 -2.05
C ILE A 22 7.80 -9.04 -2.70
N CYS A 23 8.01 -8.00 -1.91
CA CYS A 23 8.31 -6.65 -2.39
C CYS A 23 9.23 -5.93 -1.40
N PRO A 24 10.53 -5.81 -1.72
CA PRO A 24 11.47 -5.09 -0.86
C PRO A 24 11.06 -3.62 -0.63
N PRO A 25 11.47 -3.00 0.49
CA PRO A 25 11.23 -1.58 0.73
C PRO A 25 11.72 -0.69 -0.41
N MET A 26 10.97 0.38 -0.70
CA MET A 26 11.17 1.31 -1.82
C MET A 26 10.94 0.73 -3.22
N GLU A 27 10.43 -0.49 -3.32
CA GLU A 27 10.15 -1.15 -4.59
C GLU A 27 8.65 -1.38 -4.82
N TYR A 28 8.32 -1.73 -6.05
CA TYR A 28 7.02 -2.29 -6.40
C TYR A 28 7.17 -3.63 -7.13
N ARG A 29 6.14 -4.46 -7.04
CA ARG A 29 5.96 -5.68 -7.84
C ARG A 29 4.53 -5.77 -8.36
N VAL A 30 4.37 -6.22 -9.59
CA VAL A 30 3.09 -6.57 -10.18
C VAL A 30 3.03 -8.07 -10.30
N ILE A 31 2.10 -8.68 -9.55
CA ILE A 31 1.84 -10.12 -9.60
C ILE A 31 0.49 -10.40 -10.24
N THR A 32 0.30 -11.60 -10.78
CA THR A 32 -0.98 -12.04 -11.30
C THR A 32 -2.02 -12.17 -10.18
N GLY A 33 -3.30 -12.06 -10.53
CA GLY A 33 -4.39 -12.27 -9.59
C GLY A 33 -4.33 -13.65 -8.93
N GLU A 34 -4.12 -14.71 -9.72
CA GLU A 34 -3.93 -16.08 -9.24
C GLU A 34 -2.84 -16.17 -8.16
N LYS A 35 -1.66 -15.60 -8.42
CA LYS A 35 -0.58 -15.59 -7.44
C LYS A 35 -0.95 -14.82 -6.18
N ALA A 36 -1.66 -13.71 -6.32
CA ALA A 36 -2.11 -12.91 -5.19
C ALA A 36 -3.15 -13.64 -4.31
N TYR A 37 -4.03 -14.47 -4.90
CA TYR A 37 -4.93 -15.35 -4.15
C TYR A 37 -4.16 -16.46 -3.41
N GLU A 38 -3.19 -17.10 -4.07
CA GLU A 38 -2.35 -18.13 -3.44
C GLU A 38 -1.62 -17.58 -2.20
N LEU A 39 -1.04 -16.39 -2.33
CA LEU A 39 -0.34 -15.70 -1.25
C LEU A 39 -1.30 -15.14 -0.18
N GLY A 40 -2.61 -15.18 -0.38
CA GLY A 40 -3.60 -14.64 0.54
C GLY A 40 -3.55 -13.13 0.69
N ILE A 41 -3.17 -12.41 -0.37
CA ILE A 41 -3.14 -10.94 -0.45
C ILE A 41 -4.50 -10.39 -0.88
N VAL A 42 -5.30 -11.21 -1.57
CA VAL A 42 -6.64 -10.86 -2.04
C VAL A 42 -7.69 -11.49 -1.11
N PRO A 43 -8.72 -10.74 -0.68
CA PRO A 43 -9.84 -11.29 0.08
C PRO A 43 -10.55 -12.40 -0.69
N ALA A 44 -10.91 -13.51 -0.03
CA ALA A 44 -11.49 -14.68 -0.70
C ALA A 44 -12.80 -14.41 -1.48
N GLY A 45 -13.56 -13.38 -1.10
CA GLY A 45 -14.79 -12.96 -1.79
C GLY A 45 -14.58 -11.95 -2.92
N MET A 46 -13.36 -11.43 -3.10
CA MET A 46 -13.05 -10.52 -4.20
C MET A 46 -12.86 -11.36 -5.48
N THR A 47 -13.42 -10.90 -6.59
CA THR A 47 -13.33 -11.58 -7.90
C THR A 47 -12.92 -10.60 -9.00
N GLY A 48 -12.45 -11.14 -10.13
CA GLY A 48 -12.06 -10.33 -11.30
C GLY A 48 -10.74 -9.56 -11.14
N VAL A 49 -9.92 -9.92 -10.15
CA VAL A 49 -8.57 -9.37 -9.98
C VAL A 49 -7.65 -9.96 -11.05
N ASN A 50 -7.18 -9.14 -11.98
CA ASN A 50 -6.27 -9.55 -13.04
C ASN A 50 -4.81 -9.54 -12.56
N SER A 51 -4.43 -8.44 -11.89
CA SER A 51 -3.10 -8.26 -11.33
C SER A 51 -3.14 -7.39 -10.09
N VAL A 52 -2.12 -7.47 -9.25
CA VAL A 52 -1.98 -6.67 -8.03
C VAL A 52 -0.63 -5.96 -8.08
N ALA A 53 -0.63 -4.62 -7.98
CA ALA A 53 0.59 -3.89 -7.70
C ALA A 53 0.80 -3.82 -6.20
N ILE A 54 1.91 -4.37 -5.75
CA ILE A 54 2.39 -4.31 -4.38
C ILE A 54 3.45 -3.23 -4.34
N GLY A 55 3.41 -2.36 -3.34
CA GLY A 55 4.48 -1.44 -3.04
C GLY A 55 4.85 -1.51 -1.57
N ALA A 56 6.10 -1.17 -1.27
CA ALA A 56 6.61 -1.09 0.10
C ALA A 56 7.24 0.27 0.32
N SER A 57 6.67 1.04 1.25
CA SER A 57 7.16 2.37 1.59
C SER A 57 8.57 2.32 2.16
N GLY A 58 9.37 3.37 1.95
CA GLY A 58 10.70 3.48 2.54
C GLY A 58 10.68 4.10 3.93
N SER A 59 11.44 3.50 4.84
CA SER A 59 11.63 3.99 6.20
C SER A 59 12.15 5.43 6.24
N THR A 60 11.40 6.33 6.89
CA THR A 60 11.97 7.59 7.41
C THR A 60 12.24 7.50 8.92
N ALA A 61 11.50 6.64 9.63
CA ALA A 61 11.55 6.39 11.08
C ALA A 61 11.42 4.89 11.43
N ASP A 62 12.02 4.01 10.63
CA ASP A 62 11.97 2.54 10.77
C ASP A 62 10.57 1.94 10.73
N THR A 63 9.64 2.66 10.10
CA THR A 63 8.28 2.22 9.82
C THR A 63 8.14 1.93 8.33
N ILE A 64 7.57 0.78 8.00
CA ILE A 64 7.36 0.32 6.63
C ILE A 64 5.87 0.09 6.44
N MET A 65 5.31 0.63 5.36
CA MET A 65 3.96 0.31 4.94
C MET A 65 4.01 -0.52 3.66
N TYR A 66 3.51 -1.74 3.73
CA TYR A 66 3.19 -2.51 2.54
C TYR A 66 1.79 -2.14 2.09
N PHE A 67 1.60 -2.03 0.78
CA PHE A 67 0.29 -1.77 0.20
C PHE A 67 0.10 -2.60 -1.07
N ALA A 68 -1.14 -3.00 -1.31
CA ALA A 68 -1.54 -3.78 -2.47
C ALA A 68 -2.73 -3.12 -3.15
N ASN A 69 -2.55 -2.73 -4.41
CA ASN A 69 -3.60 -2.17 -5.25
C ASN A 69 -4.10 -3.24 -6.23
N TYR A 70 -5.39 -3.56 -6.14
CA TYR A 70 -6.03 -4.58 -6.96
C TYR A 70 -6.45 -3.99 -8.31
N PHE A 71 -5.84 -4.42 -9.41
CA PHE A 71 -6.31 -4.07 -10.75
C PHE A 71 -7.41 -5.04 -11.18
N ARG A 72 -8.65 -4.58 -11.02
CA ARG A 72 -9.87 -5.25 -11.49
C ARG A 72 -10.30 -4.63 -12.82
N ILE A 73 -10.80 -5.46 -13.73
CA ILE A 73 -11.48 -4.98 -14.94
C ILE A 73 -12.97 -4.94 -14.59
N ASP A 74 -13.49 -3.79 -14.15
CA ASP A 74 -14.93 -3.56 -14.04
C ASP A 74 -15.37 -2.52 -15.07
N LYS A 75 -15.92 -3.02 -16.18
CA LYS A 75 -16.53 -2.28 -17.29
C LYS A 75 -15.65 -1.18 -17.90
N THR A 76 -15.51 0.00 -17.29
CA THR A 76 -14.79 1.15 -17.85
C THR A 76 -13.99 2.00 -16.85
N GLU A 77 -14.07 1.73 -15.54
CA GLU A 77 -13.42 2.56 -14.51
C GLU A 77 -12.52 1.73 -13.58
N ILE A 78 -11.42 2.34 -13.12
CA ILE A 78 -10.49 1.73 -12.17
C ILE A 78 -11.00 2.03 -10.76
N ASP A 79 -11.70 1.08 -10.15
CA ASP A 79 -12.04 1.12 -8.73
C ASP A 79 -10.80 0.73 -7.89
N GLN A 80 -10.34 1.62 -7.01
CA GLN A 80 -9.13 1.44 -6.21
C GLN A 80 -9.44 1.42 -4.72
N GLU A 81 -9.32 0.25 -4.12
CA GLU A 81 -9.39 0.08 -2.68
C GLU A 81 -8.06 -0.53 -2.21
N PRO A 82 -7.02 0.29 -1.99
CA PRO A 82 -5.72 -0.24 -1.64
C PRO A 82 -5.77 -0.88 -0.25
N TYR A 83 -5.29 -2.11 -0.18
CA TYR A 83 -4.98 -2.78 1.07
C TYR A 83 -3.65 -2.25 1.61
N ILE A 84 -3.54 -2.06 2.93
CA ILE A 84 -2.32 -1.63 3.59
C ILE A 84 -1.99 -2.51 4.80
N GLU A 85 -0.70 -2.63 5.11
CA GLU A 85 -0.17 -3.09 6.40
C GLU A 85 1.02 -2.24 6.82
N LEU A 86 0.96 -1.71 8.04
CA LEU A 86 1.99 -0.87 8.62
C LEU A 86 2.77 -1.64 9.70
N TYR A 87 4.08 -1.70 9.56
CA TYR A 87 5.00 -2.32 10.50
C TYR A 87 5.94 -1.27 11.08
N GLU A 88 5.86 -1.05 12.40
CA GLU A 88 6.76 -0.16 13.13
C GLU A 88 8.08 -0.87 13.49
N SER A 89 9.11 -0.09 13.83
CA SER A 89 10.44 -0.59 14.16
C SER A 89 10.40 -1.62 15.29
N GLY A 90 11.12 -2.72 15.13
CA GLY A 90 11.17 -3.80 16.12
C GLY A 90 9.87 -4.62 16.26
N LEU A 91 8.78 -4.27 15.58
CA LEU A 91 7.55 -5.04 15.59
C LEU A 91 7.51 -6.05 14.45
N THR A 92 7.01 -7.25 14.77
CA THR A 92 6.74 -8.34 13.82
C THR A 92 5.29 -8.37 13.37
N GLN A 93 4.39 -7.73 14.13
CA GLN A 93 2.97 -7.61 13.82
C GLN A 93 2.66 -6.23 13.26
N SER A 94 1.74 -6.18 12.30
CA SER A 94 1.23 -4.92 11.75
C SER A 94 0.41 -4.17 12.80
N SER A 95 0.73 -2.88 13.00
CA SER A 95 0.01 -2.01 13.91
C SER A 95 -1.25 -1.41 13.29
N ILE A 96 -1.24 -1.27 11.97
CA ILE A 96 -2.40 -0.89 11.15
C ILE A 96 -2.48 -1.87 9.99
N TYR A 97 -3.67 -2.38 9.71
CA TYR A 97 -3.92 -3.17 8.51
C TYR A 97 -5.36 -2.99 8.05
N GLY A 98 -5.60 -3.17 6.76
CA GLY A 98 -6.95 -3.16 6.22
C GLY A 98 -7.04 -2.51 4.85
N ILE A 99 -8.26 -2.38 4.36
CA ILE A 99 -8.56 -1.76 3.07
C ILE A 99 -8.93 -0.30 3.29
N LEU A 100 -8.29 0.61 2.57
CA LEU A 100 -8.64 2.02 2.57
C LEU A 100 -9.77 2.28 1.56
N HIS A 101 -10.85 2.89 2.02
CA HIS A 101 -12.04 3.19 1.23
C HIS A 101 -12.17 4.69 0.93
N HIS A 102 -12.82 4.97 -0.19
CA HIS A 102 -13.14 6.34 -0.63
C HIS A 102 -14.36 6.96 0.08
N ALA A 103 -15.18 6.14 0.74
CA ALA A 103 -16.43 6.55 1.37
C ALA A 103 -16.57 5.95 2.78
N ASP A 104 -17.44 6.56 3.58
CA ASP A 104 -17.86 6.00 4.86
C ASP A 104 -18.95 4.95 4.63
N PHE A 105 -18.66 3.72 5.02
CA PHE A 105 -19.63 2.64 5.01
C PHE A 105 -19.96 2.29 6.45
N SER A 106 -21.16 2.69 6.89
CA SER A 106 -21.63 2.46 8.26
C SER A 106 -21.47 0.99 8.68
N GLY A 107 -20.84 0.76 9.83
CA GLY A 107 -20.56 -0.57 10.37
C GLY A 107 -19.46 -1.37 9.65
N ARG A 108 -18.83 -0.80 8.61
CA ARG A 108 -17.77 -1.44 7.81
C ARG A 108 -16.44 -0.68 7.84
N THR A 109 -16.49 0.65 7.92
CA THR A 109 -15.29 1.49 7.98
C THR A 109 -15.17 2.22 9.30
N GLU A 110 -13.95 2.28 9.82
CA GLU A 110 -13.57 3.16 10.92
C GLU A 110 -12.79 4.36 10.40
N THR A 111 -12.89 5.49 11.09
CA THR A 111 -12.07 6.67 10.78
C THR A 111 -10.75 6.55 11.51
N LEU A 112 -9.64 6.64 10.77
CA LEU A 112 -8.31 6.64 11.37
C LEU A 112 -8.13 7.86 12.28
N ASP A 113 -7.63 7.63 13.49
CA ASP A 113 -7.31 8.70 14.43
C ASP A 113 -5.98 9.40 14.08
N ASN A 114 -5.71 10.53 14.73
CA ASN A 114 -4.49 11.30 14.48
C ASN A 114 -3.21 10.50 14.77
N SER A 115 -3.19 9.61 15.76
CA SER A 115 -2.01 8.80 16.07
C SER A 115 -1.73 7.83 14.93
N GLN A 116 -2.76 7.17 14.41
CA GLN A 116 -2.66 6.26 13.27
C GLN A 116 -2.22 6.98 12.00
N LEU A 117 -2.76 8.17 11.73
CA LEU A 117 -2.35 9.00 10.59
C LEU A 117 -0.87 9.42 10.69
N LEU A 118 -0.40 9.77 11.89
CA LEU A 118 1.02 10.09 12.11
C LEU A 118 1.93 8.89 11.88
N LYS A 119 1.50 7.68 12.25
CA LYS A 119 2.27 6.44 11.99
C LYS A 119 2.36 6.13 10.50
N ILE A 120 1.27 6.31 9.75
CA ILE A 120 1.27 6.18 8.29
C ILE A 120 2.21 7.23 7.66
N ALA A 121 2.14 8.48 8.12
CA ALA A 121 3.06 9.52 7.65
C ALA A 121 4.54 9.19 7.96
N ALA A 122 4.83 8.55 9.10
CA ALA A 122 6.18 8.12 9.47
C ALA A 122 6.74 7.01 8.56
N SER A 123 5.89 6.23 7.88
CA SER A 123 6.31 5.31 6.83
C SER A 123 6.63 6.01 5.50
N GLY A 124 6.40 7.33 5.44
CA GLY A 124 6.58 8.14 4.25
C GLY A 124 5.46 8.01 3.21
N SER A 125 4.33 7.43 3.62
CA SER A 125 3.13 7.29 2.80
C SER A 125 1.97 8.12 3.36
N THR A 126 0.87 8.18 2.61
CA THR A 126 -0.41 8.75 3.05
C THR A 126 -1.50 7.69 2.96
N THR A 127 -2.69 8.03 3.46
CA THR A 127 -3.88 7.20 3.30
C THR A 127 -4.55 7.37 1.93
N ASP A 128 -3.97 8.19 1.04
CA ASP A 128 -4.47 8.43 -0.31
C ASP A 128 -3.47 7.89 -1.35
N ILE A 129 -3.01 6.66 -1.14
CA ILE A 129 -2.22 5.96 -2.16
C ILE A 129 -3.14 5.66 -3.34
N GLN A 130 -2.69 6.05 -4.53
CA GLN A 130 -3.43 5.86 -5.76
C GLN A 130 -2.48 5.45 -6.86
N PHE A 131 -2.85 4.41 -7.61
CA PHE A 131 -2.18 4.08 -8.86
C PHE A 131 -2.96 4.71 -10.01
N THR A 132 -2.40 5.66 -10.74
CA THR A 132 -3.14 6.30 -11.85
C THR A 132 -3.26 5.39 -13.07
N ALA A 133 -2.34 4.45 -13.21
CA ALA A 133 -2.29 3.47 -14.28
C ALA A 133 -1.54 2.23 -13.81
N LYS A 134 -1.68 1.13 -14.56
CA LYS A 134 -0.84 -0.04 -14.37
C LYS A 134 0.65 0.33 -14.64
N PRO A 135 1.58 -0.13 -13.80
CA PRO A 135 3.02 -0.05 -14.11
C PRO A 135 3.35 -0.63 -15.49
N ASP A 136 4.33 -0.04 -16.20
CA ASP A 136 4.77 -0.56 -17.52
C ASP A 136 5.57 -1.86 -17.38
N LYS A 137 6.25 -2.02 -16.24
CA LYS A 137 7.04 -3.20 -15.91
C LYS A 137 6.38 -3.93 -14.75
N ASN A 138 6.75 -5.20 -14.58
CA ASN A 138 6.27 -5.99 -13.46
C ASN A 138 7.06 -5.74 -12.18
N GLU A 139 8.17 -5.01 -12.24
CA GLU A 139 8.98 -4.65 -11.08
C GLU A 139 9.79 -3.39 -11.33
N GLY A 140 10.17 -2.73 -10.24
CA GLY A 140 11.02 -1.55 -10.25
C GLY A 140 10.92 -0.81 -8.92
N THR A 141 11.30 0.47 -8.93
CA THR A 141 11.30 1.30 -7.72
C THR A 141 10.04 2.14 -7.62
N LEU A 142 9.57 2.45 -6.40
CA LEU A 142 8.47 3.42 -6.22
C LEU A 142 8.82 4.80 -6.81
N ASN A 143 10.10 5.15 -6.85
CA ASN A 143 10.59 6.37 -7.48
C ASN A 143 10.36 6.39 -9.00
N GLU A 144 10.51 5.24 -9.67
CA GLU A 144 10.22 5.11 -11.10
C GLU A 144 8.73 5.32 -11.37
N LEU A 145 7.84 4.71 -10.59
CA LEU A 145 6.40 4.94 -10.73
C LEU A 145 6.01 6.40 -10.47
N ARG A 146 6.63 7.02 -9.46
CA ARG A 146 6.40 8.43 -9.13
C ARG A 146 6.85 9.35 -10.28
N SER A 147 8.04 9.14 -10.84
CA SER A 147 8.52 9.96 -11.95
C SER A 147 7.69 9.80 -13.22
N GLN A 148 7.03 8.66 -13.39
CA GLN A 148 6.06 8.39 -14.45
C GLN A 148 4.64 8.90 -14.15
N ASN A 149 4.41 9.54 -12.99
CA ASN A 149 3.09 9.94 -12.49
C ASN A 149 2.09 8.77 -12.38
N LYS A 150 2.60 7.56 -12.12
CA LYS A 150 1.81 6.32 -12.01
C LYS A 150 1.36 5.98 -10.60
N ILE A 151 1.93 6.65 -9.60
CA ILE A 151 1.55 6.50 -8.20
C ILE A 151 1.58 7.85 -7.49
N PHE A 152 0.60 8.07 -6.61
CA PHE A 152 0.55 9.20 -5.66
C PHE A 152 0.43 8.68 -4.22
N GLY A 153 0.62 9.59 -3.24
CA GLY A 153 0.45 9.25 -1.83
C GLY A 153 1.69 8.60 -1.20
N PHE A 154 2.84 8.69 -1.87
CA PHE A 154 4.15 8.27 -1.37
C PHE A 154 5.16 9.44 -1.30
N ASP A 155 4.67 10.67 -1.38
CA ASP A 155 5.49 11.86 -1.63
C ASP A 155 6.31 12.32 -0.41
N TYR A 156 5.89 11.94 0.81
CA TYR A 156 6.58 12.33 2.05
C TYR A 156 7.90 11.56 2.25
N ALA A 157 7.95 10.26 1.91
CA ALA A 157 9.17 9.45 1.93
C ALA A 157 10.27 10.04 1.04
N TYR A 158 9.89 10.54 -0.14
CA TYR A 158 10.84 11.13 -1.09
C TYR A 158 11.45 12.42 -0.54
N GLY A 159 10.62 13.33 -0.02
CA GLY A 159 11.06 14.62 0.52
C GLY A 159 11.97 14.52 1.75
N GLN A 160 11.86 13.45 2.55
CA GLN A 160 12.69 13.22 3.74
C GLN A 160 13.85 12.25 3.48
N GLY A 161 13.66 11.24 2.63
CA GLY A 161 14.70 10.28 2.25
C GLY A 161 15.81 10.89 1.39
N MET A 162 15.52 11.92 0.60
CA MET A 162 16.53 12.71 -0.12
C MET A 162 17.31 13.61 0.84
N LYS A 163 16.65 14.25 1.82
CA LYS A 163 17.35 15.07 2.84
C LYS A 163 18.38 14.27 3.64
N LYS A 164 18.05 13.03 4.04
CA LYS A 164 19.01 12.14 4.72
C LYS A 164 20.16 11.62 3.84
N LYS A 165 20.02 11.68 2.50
CA LYS A 165 21.09 11.31 1.57
C LYS A 165 22.04 12.46 1.27
N ASP A 166 21.55 13.69 1.31
CA ASP A 166 22.36 14.89 1.07
C ASP A 166 23.13 15.35 2.34
N ASP A 167 22.75 14.84 3.51
CA ASP A 167 23.43 15.09 4.80
C ASP A 167 24.53 14.06 5.16
N LYS A 168 25.03 13.27 4.19
CA LYS A 168 26.14 12.30 4.38
C LYS A 168 27.32 12.55 3.48
#